data_AF-A0A4Q9VRI4-F1
#
_entry.id   AF-A0A4Q9VRI4-F1
#
_cell.length_a   1.000
_cell.length_b   1.000
_cell.length_c   1.000
_cell.angle_alpha   90.00
_cell.angle_beta   90.00
_cell.angle_gamma   90.00
#
_symmetry.space_group_name_H-M   'P 1'
#
loop_
_entity.id
_entity.type
_entity.pdbx_description
1 polymer ?
#
loop_
_entity_poly.entity_id
_entity_poly.type
_entity_poly.pdbx_seq_one_letter_code
_entity_poly.pdbx_strand_id
1 'polypeptide(L)'
;MKRYVINLAARPDRLAHMEREFGRFGLTFERFEAVDWRALEARGIHLPRNAIGHIACSYSHLDLLRRIGAGDDPYVAIFEDDVLLSDDAAAFLGDTDWIPPGADLVKLETYATMGYFRRRPASTHAGHTTHEFLHKHTGSAAYIVARDFAADFARDLDPMTARHKIDELLFSPRCWPNPAAKVYQLRPAIAVQEMVLLPEAERQMPSDIGTFTKEFGWRPDPRQQKKYAGPIGRLRMATKGFRDWLKMRMRFVRLAGRYATVAMFMELVPFGTRTAPR
;
A
#
# COMPACT_ATOMS: atom_id res chain seq x y z
N MET A 1 -1.06 -15.34 13.68
CA MET A 1 -0.21 -14.15 13.96
C MET A 1 -1.03 -12.95 14.47
N LYS A 2 -0.39 -11.90 15.01
CA LYS A 2 -1.08 -10.65 15.42
C LYS A 2 -1.45 -9.78 14.21
N ARG A 3 -2.63 -9.16 14.25
CA ARG A 3 -3.26 -8.43 13.14
C ARG A 3 -3.88 -7.13 13.65
N TYR A 4 -3.61 -6.02 12.97
CA TYR A 4 -4.19 -4.72 13.23
C TYR A 4 -4.98 -4.19 12.04
N VAL A 5 -6.08 -3.49 12.33
CA VAL A 5 -6.80 -2.66 11.35
C VAL A 5 -6.70 -1.20 11.79
N ILE A 6 -6.12 -0.35 10.94
CA ILE A 6 -6.09 1.10 11.10
C ILE A 6 -7.44 1.65 10.63
N ASN A 7 -8.19 2.25 11.55
CA ASN A 7 -9.54 2.76 11.27
C ASN A 7 -9.80 4.06 12.02
N LEU A 8 -10.39 5.04 11.34
CA LEU A 8 -10.78 6.31 11.96
C LEU A 8 -11.94 6.11 12.95
N ALA A 9 -11.90 6.82 14.09
CA ALA A 9 -12.99 6.85 15.08
C ALA A 9 -14.37 7.10 14.43
N ALA A 10 -14.40 8.03 13.46
CA ALA A 10 -15.59 8.45 12.73
C ALA A 10 -16.07 7.49 11.64
N ARG A 11 -15.42 6.32 11.45
CA ARG A 11 -15.75 5.33 10.41
C ARG A 11 -16.14 3.96 10.98
N PRO A 12 -17.20 3.87 11.81
CA PRO A 12 -17.68 2.58 12.31
C PRO A 12 -18.22 1.67 11.17
N ASP A 13 -18.67 2.26 10.07
CA ASP A 13 -19.10 1.56 8.86
C ASP A 13 -17.97 0.72 8.25
N ARG A 14 -16.76 1.29 8.15
CA ARG A 14 -15.58 0.60 7.65
C ARG A 14 -15.00 -0.41 8.62
N LEU A 15 -15.10 -0.13 9.93
CA LEU A 15 -14.75 -1.13 10.93
C LEU A 15 -15.64 -2.38 10.80
N ALA A 16 -16.95 -2.19 10.69
CA ALA A 16 -17.90 -3.28 10.48
C ALA A 16 -17.65 -4.02 9.15
N HIS A 17 -17.19 -3.32 8.11
CA HIS A 17 -16.72 -3.95 6.88
C HIS A 17 -15.55 -4.90 7.13
N MET A 18 -14.50 -4.43 7.81
CA MET A 18 -13.36 -5.27 8.14
C MET A 18 -13.72 -6.44 9.05
N GLU A 19 -14.64 -6.26 10.00
CA GLU A 19 -15.18 -7.36 10.81
C GLU A 19 -15.83 -8.45 9.95
N ARG A 20 -16.60 -8.08 8.93
CA ARG A 20 -17.17 -9.05 7.97
C ARG A 20 -16.07 -9.72 7.13
N GLU A 21 -15.09 -8.96 6.66
CA GLU A 21 -13.99 -9.49 5.83
C GLU A 21 -13.16 -10.54 6.57
N PHE A 22 -12.74 -10.24 7.80
CA PHE A 22 -12.01 -11.19 8.63
C PHE A 22 -12.92 -12.32 9.14
N GLY A 23 -14.20 -12.02 9.41
CA GLY A 23 -15.21 -12.98 9.86
C GLY A 23 -15.48 -14.11 8.87
N ARG A 24 -15.32 -13.89 7.56
CA ARG A 24 -15.38 -14.96 6.52
C ARG A 24 -14.45 -16.13 6.80
N PHE A 25 -13.39 -15.89 7.56
CA PHE A 25 -12.34 -16.88 7.88
C PHE A 25 -12.30 -17.24 9.36
N GLY A 26 -13.25 -16.77 10.18
CA GLY A 26 -13.21 -16.92 11.64
C GLY A 26 -12.02 -16.19 12.28
N LEU A 27 -11.47 -15.19 11.60
CA LEU A 27 -10.32 -14.42 12.07
C LEU A 27 -10.78 -13.15 12.79
N THR A 28 -10.05 -12.76 13.82
CA THR A 28 -10.26 -11.49 14.55
C THR A 28 -9.08 -10.52 14.36
N PHE A 29 -9.24 -9.24 14.65
CA PHE A 29 -8.13 -8.29 14.62
C PHE A 29 -8.23 -7.33 15.79
N GLU A 30 -7.13 -6.63 16.08
CA GLU A 30 -7.13 -5.51 17.01
C GLU A 30 -7.31 -4.20 16.23
N ARG A 31 -8.28 -3.37 16.63
CA ARG A 31 -8.44 -2.04 16.04
C ARG A 31 -7.32 -1.12 16.54
N PHE A 32 -6.69 -0.41 15.61
CA PHE A 32 -5.86 0.74 15.91
C PHE A 32 -6.58 2.01 15.46
N GLU A 33 -6.82 2.93 16.39
CA GLU A 33 -7.47 4.20 16.08
C GLU A 33 -6.54 5.06 15.23
N ALA A 34 -6.99 5.36 14.00
CA ALA A 34 -6.24 6.20 13.08
C ALA A 34 -6.25 7.67 13.53
N VAL A 35 -5.17 8.37 13.25
CA VAL A 35 -5.06 9.82 13.50
C VAL A 35 -5.96 10.56 12.51
N ASP A 36 -6.95 11.27 13.02
CA ASP A 36 -7.76 12.19 12.21
C ASP A 36 -6.94 13.46 11.92
N TRP A 37 -6.98 13.93 10.66
CA TRP A 37 -6.36 15.18 10.25
C TRP A 37 -6.88 16.39 11.05
N ARG A 38 -8.13 16.35 11.53
CA ARG A 38 -8.70 17.38 12.42
C ARG A 38 -7.94 17.50 13.73
N ALA A 39 -7.44 16.39 14.25
CA ALA A 39 -6.61 16.38 15.45
C ALA A 39 -5.24 17.03 15.19
N LEU A 40 -4.71 16.94 13.97
CA LEU A 40 -3.50 17.66 13.58
C LEU A 40 -3.73 19.17 13.46
N GLU A 41 -4.86 19.60 12.87
CA GLU A 41 -5.22 21.02 12.84
C GLU A 41 -5.39 21.60 14.25
N ALA A 42 -6.03 20.87 15.16
CA ALA A 42 -6.19 21.27 16.56
C ALA A 42 -4.85 21.43 17.31
N ARG A 43 -3.79 20.75 16.83
CA ARG A 43 -2.41 20.88 17.34
C ARG A 43 -1.61 21.99 16.64
N GLY A 44 -2.25 22.79 15.77
CA GLY A 44 -1.62 23.90 15.04
C GLY A 44 -0.91 23.49 13.75
N ILE A 45 -1.08 22.25 13.28
CA ILE A 45 -0.52 21.81 11.99
C ILE A 45 -1.53 22.15 10.89
N HIS A 46 -1.30 23.28 10.23
CA HIS A 46 -2.15 23.75 9.13
C HIS A 46 -1.46 23.52 7.79
N LEU A 47 -1.98 22.56 7.03
CA LEU A 47 -1.50 22.22 5.69
C LEU A 47 -2.69 22.09 4.74
N PRO A 48 -2.48 22.22 3.41
CA PRO A 48 -3.53 21.92 2.44
C PRO A 48 -4.18 20.56 2.72
N ARG A 49 -5.51 20.46 2.59
CA ARG A 49 -6.27 19.28 3.06
C ARG A 49 -5.83 17.95 2.45
N ASN A 50 -5.37 17.96 1.20
CA ASN A 50 -4.77 16.79 0.58
C ASN A 50 -3.44 16.38 1.25
N ALA A 51 -2.61 17.34 1.66
CA ALA A 51 -1.36 17.07 2.35
C ALA A 51 -1.58 16.63 3.80
N ILE A 52 -2.46 17.31 4.55
CA ILE A 52 -2.72 16.98 5.96
C ILE A 52 -3.36 15.61 6.12
N GLY A 53 -4.24 15.18 5.19
CA GLY A 53 -4.79 13.83 5.20
C GLY A 53 -3.71 12.75 4.99
N HIS A 54 -2.76 12.99 4.07
CA HIS A 54 -1.62 12.08 3.88
C HIS A 54 -0.67 12.06 5.08
N ILE A 55 -0.49 13.19 5.76
CA ILE A 55 0.32 13.27 6.98
C ILE A 55 -0.38 12.56 8.13
N ALA A 56 -1.70 12.71 8.29
CA ALA A 56 -2.49 11.98 9.28
C ALA A 56 -2.44 10.46 9.07
N CYS A 57 -2.55 10.02 7.81
CA CYS A 57 -2.31 8.62 7.43
C CYS A 57 -0.88 8.18 7.82
N SER A 58 0.13 9.00 7.54
CA SER A 58 1.52 8.70 7.91
C SER A 58 1.70 8.57 9.44
N TYR A 59 1.11 9.48 10.23
CA TYR A 59 1.10 9.36 11.69
C TYR A 59 0.42 8.07 12.16
N SER A 60 -0.72 7.71 11.56
CA SER A 60 -1.45 6.48 11.92
C SER A 60 -0.59 5.22 11.74
N HIS A 61 0.11 5.09 10.61
CA HIS A 61 1.04 3.98 10.40
C HIS A 61 2.23 4.04 11.35
N LEU A 62 2.87 5.21 11.51
CA LEU A 62 4.04 5.33 12.37
C LEU A 62 3.75 5.06 13.84
N ASP A 63 2.62 5.54 14.35
CA ASP A 63 2.22 5.29 15.75
C ASP A 63 1.94 3.79 15.97
N LEU A 64 1.32 3.12 15.00
CA LEU A 64 1.16 1.66 15.04
C LEU A 64 2.50 0.93 14.95
N LEU A 65 3.42 1.37 14.07
CA LEU A 65 4.74 0.77 13.95
C LEU A 65 5.57 0.94 15.23
N ARG A 66 5.48 2.08 15.93
CA ARG A 66 6.07 2.27 17.27
C ARG A 66 5.52 1.27 18.26
N ARG A 67 4.20 1.08 18.27
CA ARG A 67 3.54 0.09 19.15
C ARG A 67 4.01 -1.33 18.85
N ILE A 68 4.14 -1.69 17.58
CA ILE A 68 4.63 -3.00 17.14
C ILE A 68 6.09 -3.18 17.55
N GLY A 69 6.95 -2.19 17.29
CA GLY A 69 8.37 -2.22 17.63
C GLY A 69 8.66 -2.35 19.13
N ALA A 70 7.72 -1.89 19.98
CA ALA A 70 7.77 -2.06 21.44
C ALA A 70 7.13 -3.36 21.95
N GLY A 71 6.50 -4.15 21.09
CA GLY A 71 5.85 -5.42 21.43
C GLY A 71 6.76 -6.65 21.23
N ASP A 72 6.21 -7.84 21.47
CA ASP A 72 6.97 -9.10 21.42
C ASP A 72 6.73 -9.92 20.13
N ASP A 73 5.66 -9.63 19.39
CA ASP A 73 5.32 -10.36 18.17
C ASP A 73 6.39 -10.14 17.08
N PRO A 74 7.06 -11.19 16.56
CA PRO A 74 8.14 -11.02 15.58
C PRO A 74 7.63 -10.45 14.25
N TYR A 75 6.39 -10.78 13.89
CA TYR A 75 5.71 -10.32 12.70
C TYR A 75 4.29 -9.90 13.02
N VAL A 76 3.88 -8.77 12.47
CA VAL A 76 2.53 -8.23 12.63
C VAL A 76 1.95 -7.88 11.26
N ALA A 77 0.71 -8.29 11.01
CA ALA A 77 -0.03 -7.89 9.82
C ALA A 77 -0.83 -6.59 10.10
N ILE A 78 -0.75 -5.63 9.18
CA ILE A 78 -1.40 -4.33 9.25
C ILE A 78 -2.32 -4.19 8.05
N PHE A 79 -3.53 -3.68 8.28
CA PHE A 79 -4.54 -3.43 7.28
C PHE A 79 -5.13 -2.03 7.44
N GLU A 80 -5.48 -1.36 6.33
CA GLU A 80 -6.39 -0.22 6.30
C GLU A 80 -7.85 -0.71 6.28
N ASP A 81 -8.80 0.19 6.54
CA ASP A 81 -10.21 -0.14 6.76
C ASP A 81 -11.07 -0.29 5.49
N ASP A 82 -10.46 -0.15 4.31
CA ASP A 82 -11.11 -0.23 3.00
C ASP A 82 -10.65 -1.42 2.15
N VAL A 83 -10.07 -2.43 2.80
CA VAL A 83 -9.51 -3.63 2.17
C VAL A 83 -10.58 -4.69 1.90
N LEU A 84 -10.46 -5.34 0.74
CA LEU A 84 -11.13 -6.58 0.38
C LEU A 84 -10.11 -7.72 0.40
N LEU A 85 -10.44 -8.82 1.07
CA LEU A 85 -9.61 -10.02 1.19
C LEU A 85 -9.99 -11.10 0.15
N SER A 86 -8.97 -11.76 -0.43
CA SER A 86 -9.17 -12.96 -1.26
C SER A 86 -9.59 -14.15 -0.40
N ASP A 87 -10.13 -15.20 -1.03
CA ASP A 87 -10.55 -16.42 -0.33
C ASP A 87 -9.37 -17.16 0.33
N ASP A 88 -8.15 -16.94 -0.18
CA ASP A 88 -6.92 -17.56 0.35
C ASP A 88 -6.34 -16.82 1.57
N ALA A 89 -6.91 -15.67 1.98
CA ALA A 89 -6.31 -14.82 3.02
C ALA A 89 -6.07 -15.57 4.35
N ALA A 90 -6.94 -16.51 4.72
CA ALA A 90 -6.79 -17.31 5.93
C ALA A 90 -5.45 -18.07 5.98
N ALA A 91 -4.99 -18.58 4.83
CA ALA A 91 -3.76 -19.36 4.73
C ALA A 91 -2.49 -18.57 5.05
N PHE A 92 -2.56 -17.23 4.98
CA PHE A 92 -1.43 -16.33 5.20
C PHE A 92 -1.52 -15.57 6.53
N LEU A 93 -2.71 -15.46 7.12
CA LEU A 93 -2.96 -14.67 8.33
C LEU A 93 -3.06 -15.51 9.60
N GLY A 94 -3.15 -16.84 9.46
CA GLY A 94 -3.07 -17.79 10.57
C GLY A 94 -1.65 -17.96 11.10
N ASP A 95 -0.67 -18.07 10.21
CA ASP A 95 0.70 -18.52 10.50
C ASP A 95 1.76 -17.62 9.81
N THR A 96 2.97 -17.62 10.35
CA THR A 96 4.16 -16.92 9.87
C THR A 96 5.13 -17.81 9.08
N ASP A 97 4.98 -19.14 9.10
CA ASP A 97 5.95 -20.08 8.51
C ASP A 97 6.22 -19.88 7.00
N TRP A 98 5.26 -19.30 6.27
CA TRP A 98 5.40 -19.00 4.85
C TRP A 98 6.23 -17.74 4.56
N ILE A 99 6.43 -16.87 5.56
CA ILE A 99 7.15 -15.60 5.43
C ILE A 99 8.62 -15.91 5.12
N PRO A 100 9.21 -15.32 4.07
CA PRO A 100 10.62 -15.55 3.75
C PRO A 100 11.52 -15.22 4.96
N PRO A 101 12.51 -16.07 5.29
CA PRO A 101 13.42 -15.81 6.40
C PRO A 101 14.15 -14.47 6.27
N GLY A 102 14.05 -13.66 7.33
CA GLY A 102 14.62 -12.32 7.38
C GLY A 102 13.90 -11.30 6.50
N ALA A 103 12.63 -11.53 6.15
CA ALA A 103 11.79 -10.49 5.57
C ALA A 103 11.55 -9.39 6.59
N ASP A 104 11.69 -8.13 6.15
CA ASP A 104 11.36 -6.94 6.93
C ASP A 104 9.94 -6.44 6.64
N LEU A 105 9.54 -6.51 5.37
CA LEU A 105 8.16 -6.29 4.95
C LEU A 105 7.71 -7.34 3.94
N VAL A 106 6.45 -7.75 4.04
CA VAL A 106 5.76 -8.51 3.00
C VAL A 106 4.48 -7.78 2.62
N LYS A 107 4.43 -7.29 1.39
CA LYS A 107 3.25 -6.64 0.84
C LYS A 107 2.19 -7.68 0.51
N LEU A 108 1.00 -7.50 1.08
CA LEU A 108 -0.16 -8.39 0.90
C LEU A 108 -1.15 -7.85 -0.12
N GLU A 109 -1.18 -6.53 -0.32
CA GLU A 109 -2.08 -5.88 -1.28
C GLU A 109 -1.52 -5.85 -2.71
N THR A 110 -2.44 -5.68 -3.67
CA THR A 110 -2.15 -5.14 -4.99
C THR A 110 -2.81 -3.78 -5.16
N TYR A 111 -2.10 -2.86 -5.80
CA TYR A 111 -2.63 -1.56 -6.21
C TYR A 111 -2.84 -1.49 -7.73
N ALA A 112 -2.89 -2.65 -8.41
CA ALA A 112 -2.96 -2.77 -9.86
C ALA A 112 -1.89 -1.90 -10.58
N THR A 113 -0.67 -1.87 -10.03
CA THR A 113 0.49 -1.24 -10.65
C THR A 113 1.58 -2.24 -10.97
N MET A 114 2.43 -1.87 -11.93
CA MET A 114 3.54 -2.70 -12.38
C MET A 114 4.66 -2.74 -11.32
N GLY A 115 5.02 -3.93 -10.86
CA GLY A 115 6.14 -4.18 -9.97
C GLY A 115 7.36 -4.78 -10.70
N TYR A 116 8.52 -4.73 -10.04
CA TYR A 116 9.78 -5.30 -10.52
C TYR A 116 10.31 -6.26 -9.47
N PHE A 117 10.48 -7.52 -9.85
CA PHE A 117 10.67 -8.60 -8.89
C PHE A 117 11.88 -9.46 -9.25
N ARG A 118 12.54 -10.01 -8.23
CA ARG A 118 13.49 -11.11 -8.44
C ARG A 118 12.75 -12.33 -8.97
N ARG A 119 13.28 -12.97 -10.00
CA ARG A 119 12.62 -14.10 -10.70
C ARG A 119 12.47 -15.33 -9.84
N ARG A 120 13.47 -15.65 -9.02
CA ARG A 120 13.38 -16.77 -8.08
C ARG A 120 12.44 -16.39 -6.93
N PRO A 121 11.38 -17.18 -6.64
CA PRO A 121 10.57 -16.96 -5.46
C PRO A 121 11.39 -17.24 -4.20
N ALA A 122 11.13 -16.46 -3.15
CA ALA A 122 11.72 -16.65 -1.83
C ALA A 122 10.91 -17.65 -0.99
N SER A 123 9.61 -17.74 -1.22
CA SER A 123 8.74 -18.80 -0.69
C SER A 123 7.56 -19.07 -1.63
N THR A 124 6.95 -20.24 -1.45
CA THR A 124 5.71 -20.66 -2.12
C THR A 124 4.78 -21.24 -1.07
N HIS A 125 3.53 -20.78 -1.03
CA HIS A 125 2.55 -21.23 -0.04
C HIS A 125 1.13 -21.06 -0.59
N ALA A 126 0.27 -22.05 -0.37
CA ALA A 126 -1.14 -22.04 -0.78
C ALA A 126 -1.38 -21.60 -2.24
N GLY A 127 -0.50 -21.97 -3.18
CA GLY A 127 -0.62 -21.56 -4.60
C GLY A 127 -0.12 -20.15 -4.92
N HIS A 128 0.37 -19.41 -3.92
CA HIS A 128 1.01 -18.10 -4.07
C HIS A 128 2.52 -18.23 -4.01
N THR A 129 3.20 -17.24 -4.58
CA THR A 129 4.65 -17.10 -4.59
C THR A 129 5.03 -15.74 -4.03
N THR A 130 6.08 -15.71 -3.21
CA THR A 130 6.58 -14.49 -2.58
C THR A 130 7.90 -14.11 -3.22
N HIS A 131 7.99 -12.89 -3.78
CA HIS A 131 9.15 -12.44 -4.53
C HIS A 131 9.77 -11.18 -3.95
N GLU A 132 11.11 -11.13 -3.92
CA GLU A 132 11.83 -9.93 -3.48
C GLU A 132 11.54 -8.76 -4.44
N PHE A 133 11.25 -7.62 -3.83
CA PHE A 133 10.89 -6.40 -4.50
C PHE A 133 12.12 -5.56 -4.82
N LEU A 134 12.39 -5.31 -6.10
CA LEU A 134 13.65 -4.70 -6.56
C LEU A 134 13.57 -3.20 -6.79
N HIS A 135 12.36 -2.64 -6.78
CA HIS A 135 12.12 -1.23 -7.09
C HIS A 135 11.05 -0.65 -6.17
N LYS A 136 10.47 0.53 -6.46
CA LYS A 136 9.40 1.15 -5.65
C LYS A 136 7.99 0.70 -6.05
N HIS A 137 7.08 0.58 -5.08
CA HIS A 137 5.64 0.37 -5.27
C HIS A 137 4.86 1.43 -4.48
N THR A 138 3.59 1.64 -4.85
CA THR A 138 2.62 2.48 -4.12
C THR A 138 1.61 1.61 -3.40
N GLY A 139 0.95 2.17 -2.38
CA GLY A 139 -0.07 1.51 -1.57
C GLY A 139 0.51 0.82 -0.31
N SER A 140 -0.27 0.88 0.77
CA SER A 140 0.06 0.33 2.09
C SER A 140 -1.17 -0.27 2.78
N ALA A 141 -2.23 -0.56 2.04
CA ALA A 141 -3.50 -0.97 2.64
C ALA A 141 -3.42 -2.35 3.30
N ALA A 142 -2.48 -3.21 2.90
CA ALA A 142 -2.22 -4.45 3.62
C ALA A 142 -0.76 -4.93 3.49
N TYR A 143 -0.12 -5.17 4.63
CA TYR A 143 1.25 -5.68 4.69
C TYR A 143 1.58 -6.35 6.03
N ILE A 144 2.61 -7.19 6.02
CA ILE A 144 3.26 -7.72 7.22
C ILE A 144 4.56 -6.98 7.43
N VAL A 145 4.88 -6.67 8.68
CA VAL A 145 6.13 -6.01 9.08
C VAL A 145 6.83 -6.80 10.18
N ALA A 146 8.16 -6.90 10.09
CA ALA A 146 9.00 -7.40 11.16
C ALA A 146 9.08 -6.37 12.30
N ARG A 147 9.06 -6.84 13.55
CA ARG A 147 9.14 -5.97 14.73
C ARG A 147 10.30 -4.98 14.67
N ASP A 148 11.51 -5.48 14.41
CA ASP A 148 12.72 -4.68 14.47
C ASP A 148 12.72 -3.62 13.35
N PHE A 149 12.25 -3.97 12.15
CA PHE A 149 12.04 -3.01 11.07
C PHE A 149 11.00 -1.94 11.45
N ALA A 150 9.89 -2.32 12.09
CA ALA A 150 8.88 -1.37 12.55
C ALA A 150 9.46 -0.34 13.55
N ALA A 151 10.28 -0.81 14.49
CA ALA A 151 10.95 0.03 15.48
C ALA A 151 11.90 1.04 14.80
N ASP A 152 12.80 0.56 13.94
CA ASP A 152 13.77 1.41 13.24
C ASP A 152 13.08 2.40 12.30
N PHE A 153 12.13 1.93 11.49
CA PHE A 153 11.43 2.78 10.52
C PHE A 153 10.67 3.91 11.21
N ALA A 154 10.01 3.64 12.33
CA ALA A 154 9.22 4.66 13.03
C ALA A 154 10.05 5.60 13.93
N ARG A 155 11.27 5.21 14.29
CA ARG A 155 12.25 6.08 14.95
C ARG A 155 12.82 7.11 13.97
N ASP A 156 13.11 6.68 12.74
CA ASP A 156 13.91 7.48 11.80
C ASP A 156 13.05 8.34 10.86
N LEU A 157 11.74 8.08 10.77
CA LEU A 157 10.82 8.84 9.91
C LEU A 157 10.03 9.91 10.67
N ASP A 158 10.12 11.15 10.18
CA ASP A 158 9.23 12.25 10.55
C ASP A 158 8.26 12.57 9.38
N PRO A 159 6.94 12.42 9.57
CA PRO A 159 5.92 12.75 8.56
C PRO A 159 5.98 14.19 8.03
N MET A 160 6.46 15.14 8.83
CA MET A 160 6.46 16.56 8.45
C MET A 160 7.59 16.93 7.49
N THR A 161 8.71 16.20 7.55
CA THR A 161 9.89 16.43 6.70
C THR A 161 10.03 15.39 5.59
N ALA A 162 9.25 14.31 5.65
CA ALA A 162 9.17 13.29 4.63
C ALA A 162 8.79 13.87 3.25
N ARG A 163 9.57 13.49 2.22
CA ARG A 163 9.33 13.92 0.82
C ARG A 163 8.26 13.11 0.09
N HIS A 164 7.91 11.96 0.62
CA HIS A 164 6.99 11.00 0.00
C HIS A 164 5.95 10.58 1.03
N LYS A 165 4.80 10.10 0.54
CA LYS A 165 3.75 9.52 1.37
C LYS A 165 4.22 8.20 1.97
N ILE A 166 3.62 7.82 3.10
CA ILE A 166 3.98 6.61 3.84
C ILE A 166 3.93 5.34 2.97
N ASP A 167 2.97 5.24 2.06
CA ASP A 167 2.79 4.11 1.16
C ASP A 167 3.96 3.93 0.17
N GLU A 168 4.48 5.05 -0.34
CA GLU A 168 5.71 5.04 -1.14
C GLU A 168 6.95 4.78 -0.28
N LEU A 169 7.01 5.29 0.95
CA LEU A 169 8.17 5.13 1.82
C LEU A 169 8.34 3.70 2.31
N LEU A 170 7.25 3.04 2.72
CA LEU A 170 7.27 1.64 3.16
C LEU A 170 7.70 0.69 2.04
N PHE A 171 7.38 0.98 0.78
CA PHE A 171 7.69 0.10 -0.35
C PHE A 171 8.65 0.72 -1.37
N SER A 172 9.55 1.58 -0.89
CA SER A 172 10.68 2.08 -1.68
C SER A 172 11.98 1.76 -0.95
N PRO A 173 12.64 0.63 -1.28
CA PRO A 173 13.89 0.20 -0.63
C PRO A 173 15.01 1.26 -0.65
N ARG A 174 14.94 2.22 -1.58
CA ARG A 174 15.91 3.31 -1.71
C ARG A 174 15.72 4.44 -0.69
N CYS A 175 14.58 4.46 -0.01
CA CYS A 175 14.21 5.50 0.94
C CYS A 175 14.43 5.07 2.39
N TRP A 176 14.90 3.85 2.63
CA TRP A 176 15.08 3.36 3.99
C TRP A 176 16.43 3.76 4.58
N PRO A 177 16.47 4.02 5.90
CA PRO A 177 17.71 4.18 6.64
C PRO A 177 18.62 2.94 6.48
N ASN A 178 18.02 1.75 6.46
CA ASN A 178 18.73 0.49 6.24
C ASN A 178 18.57 -0.01 4.78
N PRO A 179 19.59 0.14 3.93
CA PRO A 179 19.55 -0.34 2.54
C PRO A 179 19.59 -1.87 2.42
N ALA A 180 19.85 -2.61 3.51
CA ALA A 180 19.87 -4.07 3.53
C ALA A 180 18.51 -4.69 3.84
N ALA A 181 17.49 -3.89 4.18
CA ALA A 181 16.17 -4.43 4.48
C ALA A 181 15.57 -5.13 3.26
N LYS A 182 14.89 -6.25 3.51
CA LYS A 182 14.37 -7.16 2.51
C LYS A 182 12.86 -7.05 2.46
N VAL A 183 12.37 -6.67 1.29
CA VAL A 183 10.94 -6.50 1.07
C VAL A 183 10.44 -7.37 -0.03
N TYR A 184 9.27 -7.94 0.22
CA TYR A 184 8.70 -8.95 -0.61
C TYR A 184 7.28 -8.56 -1.02
N GLN A 185 6.86 -9.09 -2.16
CA GLN A 185 5.48 -9.04 -2.64
C GLN A 185 4.93 -10.45 -2.68
N LEU A 186 3.78 -10.66 -2.04
CA LEU A 186 2.98 -11.87 -2.21
C LEU A 186 2.22 -11.80 -3.54
N ARG A 187 2.27 -12.88 -4.34
CA ARG A 187 1.60 -12.97 -5.64
C ARG A 187 0.91 -14.33 -5.85
N PRO A 188 -0.40 -14.38 -6.14
CA PRO A 188 -1.35 -13.26 -6.14
C PRO A 188 -1.40 -12.51 -4.80
N ALA A 189 -1.81 -11.25 -4.80
CA ALA A 189 -2.07 -10.49 -3.59
C ALA A 189 -3.34 -11.01 -2.92
N ILE A 190 -3.36 -11.05 -1.59
CA ILE A 190 -4.55 -11.48 -0.82
C ILE A 190 -5.42 -10.31 -0.37
N ALA A 191 -4.99 -9.08 -0.66
CA ALA A 191 -5.69 -7.86 -0.34
C ALA A 191 -5.76 -6.93 -1.56
N VAL A 192 -6.82 -6.14 -1.62
CA VAL A 192 -6.98 -5.05 -2.59
C VAL A 192 -7.90 -4.00 -1.99
N GLN A 193 -7.65 -2.72 -2.27
CA GLN A 193 -8.60 -1.68 -1.88
C GLN A 193 -9.81 -1.71 -2.82
N GLU A 194 -11.00 -1.44 -2.28
CA GLU A 194 -12.24 -1.41 -3.08
C GLU A 194 -12.12 -0.50 -4.31
N MET A 195 -11.48 0.65 -4.16
CA MET A 195 -11.28 1.62 -5.25
C MET A 195 -10.41 1.12 -6.41
N VAL A 196 -9.56 0.12 -6.15
CA VAL A 196 -8.70 -0.52 -7.16
C VAL A 196 -9.46 -1.63 -7.89
N LEU A 197 -10.30 -2.38 -7.16
CA LEU A 197 -11.02 -3.52 -7.71
C LEU A 197 -12.30 -3.10 -8.47
N LEU A 198 -13.05 -2.14 -7.92
CA LEU A 198 -14.41 -1.83 -8.39
C LEU A 198 -14.50 -0.51 -9.18
N PRO A 199 -15.37 -0.45 -10.21
CA PRO A 199 -15.77 0.79 -10.85
C PRO A 199 -16.39 1.77 -9.84
N GLU A 200 -16.27 3.07 -10.10
CA GLU A 200 -16.72 4.12 -9.16
C GLU A 200 -18.19 4.02 -8.74
N ALA A 201 -19.08 3.59 -9.65
CA ALA A 201 -20.50 3.45 -9.38
C ALA A 201 -20.85 2.32 -8.41
N GLU A 202 -19.93 1.38 -8.18
CA GLU A 202 -20.13 0.21 -7.32
C GLU A 202 -19.44 0.34 -5.96
N ARG A 203 -18.67 1.42 -5.75
CA ARG A 203 -17.89 1.65 -4.53
C ARG A 203 -18.79 2.06 -3.37
N GLN A 204 -18.60 1.41 -2.22
CA GLN A 204 -19.28 1.72 -0.97
C GLN A 204 -18.36 2.44 0.03
N MET A 205 -17.04 2.37 -0.18
CA MET A 205 -16.02 2.93 0.69
C MET A 205 -15.06 3.85 -0.12
N PRO A 206 -15.52 5.00 -0.62
CA PRO A 206 -14.63 5.94 -1.29
C PRO A 206 -13.55 6.43 -0.33
N SER A 207 -12.31 6.55 -0.80
CA SER A 207 -11.18 7.04 0.00
C SER A 207 -11.50 8.40 0.63
N ASP A 208 -11.34 8.53 1.95
CA ASP A 208 -11.55 9.81 2.63
C ASP A 208 -10.55 10.86 2.16
N ILE A 209 -9.33 10.43 1.87
CA ILE A 209 -8.29 11.27 1.30
C ILE A 209 -8.69 11.76 -0.11
N GLY A 210 -9.34 10.89 -0.90
CA GLY A 210 -9.87 11.20 -2.21
C GLY A 210 -11.09 12.13 -2.19
N THR A 211 -12.02 11.93 -1.25
CA THR A 211 -13.24 12.74 -1.10
C THR A 211 -12.94 14.21 -0.83
N PHE A 212 -11.84 14.52 -0.11
CA PHE A 212 -11.36 15.89 0.07
C PHE A 212 -11.11 16.64 -1.25
N THR A 213 -10.70 15.94 -2.31
CA THR A 213 -10.45 16.57 -3.62
C THR A 213 -11.74 17.00 -4.33
N LYS A 214 -12.85 16.28 -4.11
CA LYS A 214 -14.14 16.56 -4.77
C LYS A 214 -14.99 17.58 -4.00
N GLU A 215 -15.14 17.44 -2.69
CA GLU A 215 -15.99 18.33 -1.88
C GLU A 215 -15.47 19.76 -1.81
N PHE A 216 -14.15 19.97 -1.82
CA PHE A 216 -13.54 21.29 -1.70
C PHE A 216 -13.09 21.88 -3.03
N GLY A 217 -13.60 21.34 -4.15
CA GLY A 217 -13.40 21.91 -5.47
C GLY A 217 -11.94 21.97 -5.91
N TRP A 218 -11.13 20.94 -5.59
CA TRP A 218 -9.79 20.85 -6.16
C TRP A 218 -9.91 20.79 -7.68
N ARG A 219 -9.60 21.90 -8.32
CA ARG A 219 -9.43 21.96 -9.76
C ARG A 219 -8.00 21.48 -10.04
N PRO A 220 -7.81 20.47 -10.91
CA PRO A 220 -6.48 20.13 -11.40
C PRO A 220 -5.77 21.40 -11.84
N ASP A 221 -4.47 21.51 -11.59
CA ASP A 221 -3.66 22.66 -12.03
C ASP A 221 -4.11 23.09 -13.44
N PRO A 222 -4.57 24.34 -13.66
CA PRO A 222 -5.02 24.80 -14.96
C PRO A 222 -4.00 24.53 -16.07
N ARG A 223 -2.71 24.45 -15.73
CA ARG A 223 -1.62 24.06 -16.64
C ARG A 223 -1.70 22.58 -17.05
N GLN A 224 -2.13 21.69 -16.17
CA GLN A 224 -2.39 20.27 -16.50
C GLN A 224 -3.65 20.12 -17.37
N GLN A 225 -4.71 20.89 -17.12
CA GLN A 225 -5.89 20.89 -18.00
C GLN A 225 -5.55 21.46 -19.39
N LYS A 226 -4.80 22.57 -19.44
CA LYS A 226 -4.29 23.15 -20.70
C LYS A 226 -3.33 22.23 -21.44
N LYS A 227 -2.59 21.35 -20.74
CA LYS A 227 -1.63 20.40 -21.33
C LYS A 227 -2.28 19.46 -22.36
N TYR A 228 -3.56 19.14 -22.16
CA TYR A 228 -4.33 18.24 -23.00
C TYR A 228 -5.47 18.95 -23.75
N ALA A 229 -5.58 20.27 -23.63
CA ALA A 229 -6.54 21.08 -24.38
C ALA A 229 -6.06 21.38 -25.81
N GLY A 230 -7.01 21.59 -26.72
CA GLY A 230 -6.73 21.95 -28.12
C GLY A 230 -6.16 20.80 -28.98
N PRO A 231 -5.78 21.08 -30.24
CA PRO A 231 -5.33 20.06 -31.20
C PRO A 231 -4.07 19.33 -30.75
N ILE A 232 -3.07 20.07 -30.26
CA ILE A 232 -1.81 19.51 -29.73
C ILE A 232 -2.08 18.69 -28.47
N GLY A 233 -2.98 19.15 -27.59
CA GLY A 233 -3.38 18.43 -26.40
C GLY A 233 -4.06 17.10 -26.70
N ARG A 234 -4.94 17.07 -27.72
CA ARG A 234 -5.57 15.83 -28.22
C ARG A 234 -4.55 14.84 -28.77
N LEU A 235 -3.59 15.29 -29.57
CA LEU A 235 -2.48 14.44 -30.03
C LEU A 235 -1.61 13.93 -28.86
N ARG A 236 -1.37 14.79 -27.86
CA ARG A 236 -0.62 14.45 -26.65
C ARG A 236 -1.36 13.43 -25.77
N MET A 237 -2.68 13.43 -25.80
CA MET A 237 -3.54 12.44 -25.15
C MET A 237 -3.53 11.12 -25.93
N ALA A 238 -3.71 11.17 -27.25
CA ALA A 238 -3.67 10.00 -28.13
C ALA A 238 -2.34 9.23 -28.04
N THR A 239 -1.22 9.95 -27.85
CA THR A 239 0.12 9.36 -27.70
C THR A 239 0.51 9.05 -26.25
N LYS A 240 -0.35 9.34 -25.26
CA LYS A 240 -0.05 9.17 -23.83
C LYS A 240 0.31 7.72 -23.50
N GLY A 241 -0.52 6.77 -23.93
CA GLY A 241 -0.33 5.34 -23.66
C GLY A 241 1.02 4.83 -24.19
N PHE A 242 1.34 5.13 -25.45
CA PHE A 242 2.62 4.75 -26.05
C PHE A 242 3.82 5.39 -25.33
N ARG A 243 3.74 6.67 -24.98
CA ARG A 243 4.81 7.35 -24.23
C ARG A 243 5.01 6.77 -22.83
N ASP A 244 3.93 6.47 -22.13
CA ASP A 244 4.01 5.91 -20.78
C ASP A 244 4.55 4.47 -20.83
N TRP A 245 4.16 3.68 -21.85
CA TRP A 245 4.78 2.39 -22.17
C TRP A 245 6.28 2.51 -22.47
N LEU A 246 6.68 3.49 -23.28
CA LEU A 246 8.10 3.70 -23.63
C LEU A 246 8.92 4.06 -22.38
N LYS A 247 8.39 4.94 -21.52
CA LYS A 247 9.01 5.26 -20.23
C LYS A 247 9.15 4.03 -19.33
N MET A 248 8.12 3.19 -19.27
CA MET A 248 8.14 1.95 -18.51
C MET A 248 9.22 1.00 -19.04
N ARG A 249 9.34 0.82 -20.36
CA ARG A 249 10.40 0.02 -20.99
C ARG A 249 11.79 0.58 -20.73
N MET A 250 11.99 1.89 -20.90
CA MET A 250 13.28 2.52 -20.59
C MET A 250 13.66 2.32 -19.11
N ARG A 251 12.69 2.38 -18.20
CA ARG A 251 12.93 2.11 -16.77
C ARG A 251 13.31 0.65 -16.53
N PHE A 252 12.62 -0.29 -17.18
CA PHE A 252 12.96 -1.71 -17.11
C PHE A 252 14.39 -1.97 -17.60
N VAL A 253 14.78 -1.41 -18.76
CA VAL A 253 16.15 -1.56 -19.29
C VAL A 253 17.19 -0.99 -18.32
N ARG A 254 16.94 0.19 -17.73
CA ARG A 254 17.84 0.76 -16.71
C ARG A 254 17.94 -0.12 -15.47
N LEU A 255 16.84 -0.70 -15.02
CA LEU A 255 16.83 -1.62 -13.88
C LEU A 255 17.55 -2.93 -14.22
N ALA A 256 17.28 -3.52 -15.39
CA ALA A 256 17.94 -4.72 -15.86
C ALA A 256 19.45 -4.52 -16.02
N GLY A 257 19.90 -3.37 -16.53
CA GLY A 257 21.33 -3.03 -16.57
C GLY A 257 21.94 -2.87 -15.18
N ARG A 258 21.22 -2.25 -14.23
CA ARG A 258 21.66 -2.11 -12.82
C ARG A 258 21.71 -3.44 -12.09
N TYR A 259 20.78 -4.33 -12.40
CA TYR A 259 20.62 -5.65 -11.81
C TYR A 259 21.06 -6.74 -12.79
N ALA A 260 22.08 -6.49 -13.63
CA ALA A 260 22.48 -7.40 -14.71
C ALA A 260 22.83 -8.83 -14.23
N THR A 261 23.17 -8.98 -12.95
CA THR A 261 23.46 -10.27 -12.29
C THR A 261 22.23 -10.92 -11.65
N VAL A 262 21.07 -10.26 -11.65
CA VAL A 262 19.82 -10.72 -11.03
C VAL A 262 18.80 -11.00 -12.13
N ALA A 263 18.40 -12.26 -12.24
CA ALA A 263 17.23 -12.61 -13.03
C ALA A 263 15.99 -11.92 -12.44
N MET A 264 15.35 -11.05 -13.22
CA MET A 264 14.18 -10.28 -12.81
C MET A 264 13.03 -10.40 -13.81
N PHE A 265 11.81 -10.10 -13.36
CA PHE A 265 10.66 -9.93 -14.23
C PHE A 265 9.84 -8.71 -13.78
N MET A 266 8.90 -8.31 -14.64
CA MET A 266 8.03 -7.17 -14.43
C MET A 266 6.59 -7.60 -14.70
N GLU A 267 5.69 -7.30 -13.78
CA GLU A 267 4.30 -7.72 -13.88
C GLU A 267 3.37 -6.85 -13.03
N LEU A 268 2.10 -6.78 -13.45
CA LEU A 268 0.99 -6.35 -12.62
C LEU A 268 0.72 -7.42 -11.56
N VAL A 269 0.74 -7.06 -10.27
CA VAL A 269 0.42 -8.03 -9.22
C VAL A 269 -1.06 -8.40 -9.30
N PRO A 270 -1.42 -9.67 -9.60
CA PRO A 270 -2.82 -10.07 -9.66
C PRO A 270 -3.42 -10.10 -8.25
N PHE A 271 -4.71 -9.78 -8.13
CA PHE A 271 -5.47 -10.06 -6.90
C PHE A 271 -5.92 -11.53 -6.92
N GLY A 272 -5.87 -12.18 -5.76
CA GLY A 272 -6.33 -13.55 -5.58
C GLY A 272 -7.84 -13.69 -5.83
N THR A 273 -8.29 -14.93 -5.98
CA THR A 273 -9.72 -15.20 -6.20
C THR A 273 -10.55 -14.75 -5.01
N ARG A 274 -11.69 -14.13 -5.30
CA ARG A 274 -12.67 -13.72 -4.30
C ARG A 274 -14.05 -14.13 -4.77
N THR A 275 -14.67 -15.05 -4.05
CA THR A 275 -16.07 -15.42 -4.26
C THR A 275 -16.94 -14.27 -3.77
N ALA A 276 -17.92 -13.85 -4.58
CA ALA A 276 -18.85 -12.79 -4.18
C ALA A 276 -19.54 -13.19 -2.87
N PRO A 277 -19.76 -12.24 -1.94
CA PRO A 277 -20.51 -12.54 -0.72
C PRO A 277 -21.89 -13.11 -1.09
N ARG A 278 -22.23 -14.27 -0.53
CA ARG A 278 -23.57 -14.86 -0.61
C ARG A 278 -24.57 -14.08 0.22
#